data_AF-X6NY15-F1
#
_entry.id   AF-X6NY15-F1
#
_cell.length_a   1.000
_cell.length_b   1.000
_cell.length_c   1.000
_cell.angle_alpha   90.00
_cell.angle_beta   90.00
_cell.angle_gamma   90.00
#
_symmetry.space_group_name_H-M   'P 1'
#
loop_
_entity.id
_entity.type
_entity.pdbx_description
1 polymer ?
#
loop_
_entity_poly.entity_id
_entity_poly.type
_entity_poly.pdbx_seq_one_letter_code
_entity_poly.pdbx_strand_id
1 'polypeptide(L)'
;MKGGPNDQTQTNIIFKKKIKIEKMENVYTETKEELIFDHLHENCFQDCALGRTILGPVENIQRINRDDLLEYINQYYTADNMVIVATGAVDHEKFVNLIKEKFQKVLPKNPHRPVLLFLTLQYILFTQT
;
A
#
# COMPACT_ATOMS: atom_id res chain seq x y z
N MET A 1 -27.15 -21.05 16.75
CA MET A 1 -26.35 -21.06 15.50
C MET A 1 -25.48 -19.81 15.51
N LYS A 2 -24.28 -19.89 16.10
CA LYS A 2 -23.39 -18.74 16.25
C LYS A 2 -22.53 -18.64 14.98
N GLY A 3 -22.74 -17.58 14.20
CA GLY A 3 -21.90 -17.26 13.04
C GLY A 3 -20.45 -17.06 13.47
N GLY A 4 -19.54 -17.83 12.90
CA GLY A 4 -18.11 -17.66 13.09
C GLY A 4 -17.56 -16.41 12.39
N PRO A 5 -16.31 -16.00 12.66
CA PRO A 5 -15.74 -14.71 12.25
C PRO A 5 -15.44 -14.54 10.74
N ASN A 6 -16.10 -15.28 9.83
CA ASN A 6 -15.57 -15.49 8.47
C ASN A 6 -16.48 -15.05 7.31
N ASP A 7 -17.78 -14.85 7.52
CA ASP A 7 -18.72 -14.59 6.41
C ASP A 7 -18.68 -13.13 5.91
N GLN A 8 -18.61 -12.16 6.84
CA GLN A 8 -18.54 -10.74 6.50
C GLN A 8 -17.22 -10.34 5.83
N THR A 9 -16.10 -10.95 6.24
CA THR A 9 -14.79 -10.63 5.64
C THR A 9 -14.68 -11.16 4.22
N GLN A 10 -15.19 -12.36 3.95
CA GLN A 10 -15.21 -12.93 2.59
C GLN A 10 -16.16 -12.14 1.68
N THR A 11 -17.34 -11.78 2.19
CA THR A 11 -18.29 -10.90 1.47
C THR A 11 -17.65 -9.56 1.10
N ASN A 12 -16.90 -8.94 2.03
CA ASN A 12 -16.18 -7.69 1.77
C ASN A 12 -15.09 -7.83 0.71
N ILE A 13 -14.37 -8.96 0.66
CA ILE A 13 -13.35 -9.20 -0.36
C ILE A 13 -14.01 -9.34 -1.74
N ILE A 14 -15.06 -10.14 -1.85
CA ILE A 14 -15.80 -10.35 -3.11
C ILE A 14 -16.35 -9.02 -3.63
N PHE A 15 -16.96 -8.22 -2.75
CA PHE A 15 -17.49 -6.91 -3.10
C PHE A 15 -16.39 -5.96 -3.59
N LYS A 16 -15.24 -5.90 -2.89
CA LYS A 16 -14.10 -5.07 -3.31
C LYS A 16 -13.51 -5.50 -4.64
N LYS A 17 -13.43 -6.81 -4.91
CA LYS A 17 -12.99 -7.33 -6.23
C LYS A 17 -13.91 -6.85 -7.34
N LYS A 18 -15.23 -6.92 -7.14
CA LYS A 18 -16.22 -6.46 -8.13
C LYS A 18 -16.05 -4.99 -8.47
N ILE A 19 -15.94 -4.12 -7.45
CA ILE A 19 -15.69 -2.69 -7.64
C ILE A 19 -14.38 -2.45 -8.42
N LYS A 20 -13.35 -3.25 -8.14
CA LYS A 20 -12.05 -3.10 -8.80
C LYS A 20 -12.11 -3.42 -10.28
N ILE A 21 -12.84 -4.47 -10.66
CA ILE A 21 -13.05 -4.86 -12.06
C ILE A 21 -13.85 -3.80 -12.80
N GLU A 22 -14.94 -3.30 -12.18
CA GLU A 22 -15.74 -2.21 -12.75
C GLU A 22 -14.89 -0.94 -12.96
N LYS A 23 -14.02 -0.60 -12.00
CA LYS A 23 -13.09 0.52 -12.15
C LYS A 23 -12.10 0.31 -13.31
N MET A 24 -11.61 -0.91 -13.53
CA MET A 24 -10.76 -1.21 -14.70
C MET A 24 -11.49 -0.90 -15.99
N GLU A 25 -12.73 -1.37 -16.14
CA GLU A 25 -13.54 -1.11 -17.35
C GLU A 25 -13.71 0.39 -17.61
N ASN A 26 -13.95 1.20 -16.56
CA ASN A 26 -14.09 2.65 -16.69
C ASN A 26 -12.78 3.34 -17.11
N VAL A 27 -11.62 2.87 -16.66
CA VAL A 27 -10.31 3.41 -17.10
C VAL A 27 -10.13 3.18 -18.61
N TYR A 28 -10.49 1.99 -19.10
CA TYR A 28 -10.40 1.66 -20.53
C TYR A 28 -11.35 2.49 -21.41
N THR A 29 -12.51 2.90 -20.89
CA THR A 29 -13.54 3.60 -21.68
C THR A 29 -13.47 5.12 -21.57
N GLU A 30 -13.22 5.65 -20.36
CA GLU A 30 -13.36 7.08 -20.06
C GLU A 30 -12.02 7.81 -19.92
N THR A 31 -10.96 7.13 -19.46
CA THR A 31 -9.67 7.78 -19.12
C THR A 31 -8.52 7.21 -19.96
N LYS A 32 -8.54 7.52 -21.26
CA LYS A 32 -7.58 6.99 -22.25
C LYS A 32 -6.12 7.37 -21.98
N GLU A 33 -5.86 8.45 -21.24
CA GLU A 33 -4.52 8.90 -20.89
C GLU A 33 -3.80 7.88 -19.98
N GLU A 34 -4.47 7.35 -18.96
CA GLU A 34 -3.91 6.32 -18.07
C GLU A 34 -3.54 5.05 -18.86
N LEU A 35 -4.39 4.65 -19.81
CA LEU A 35 -4.14 3.50 -20.68
C LEU A 35 -2.88 3.68 -21.55
N ILE A 36 -2.66 4.88 -22.08
CA ILE A 36 -1.46 5.18 -22.86
C ILE A 36 -0.22 5.06 -21.98
N PHE A 37 -0.26 5.58 -20.75
CA PHE A 37 0.86 5.46 -19.82
C PHE A 37 1.13 4.02 -19.40
N ASP A 38 0.10 3.20 -19.15
CA ASP A 38 0.27 1.79 -18.83
C ASP A 38 1.00 1.05 -19.97
N HIS A 39 0.57 1.25 -21.22
CA HIS A 39 1.24 0.65 -22.38
C HIS A 39 2.66 1.19 -22.57
N LEU A 40 2.89 2.48 -22.33
CA LEU A 40 4.23 3.05 -22.41
C LEU A 40 5.16 2.39 -21.38
N HIS A 41 4.73 2.26 -20.12
CA HIS A 41 5.54 1.63 -19.06
C HIS A 41 5.78 0.14 -19.35
N GLU A 42 4.77 -0.58 -19.83
CA GLU A 42 4.90 -1.99 -20.22
C GLU A 42 5.97 -2.19 -21.31
N ASN A 43 6.00 -1.31 -22.31
CA ASN A 43 6.97 -1.38 -23.41
C ASN A 43 8.35 -0.86 -23.04
N CYS A 44 8.45 0.17 -22.18
CA CYS A 44 9.74 0.71 -21.74
C CYS A 44 10.44 -0.18 -20.71
N PHE A 45 9.69 -0.89 -19.87
CA PHE A 45 10.21 -1.69 -18.76
C PHE A 45 9.83 -3.18 -18.89
N GLN A 46 10.03 -3.72 -20.09
CA GLN A 46 9.83 -5.14 -20.38
C GLN A 46 10.64 -6.02 -19.40
N ASP A 47 10.06 -7.16 -19.02
CA ASP A 47 10.62 -8.14 -18.09
C ASP A 47 10.99 -7.62 -16.68
N CYS A 48 10.59 -6.37 -16.35
CA CYS A 48 10.81 -5.76 -15.05
C CYS A 48 9.49 -5.62 -14.28
N ALA A 49 9.56 -5.60 -12.94
CA ALA A 49 8.40 -5.33 -12.10
C ALA A 49 7.80 -3.93 -12.35
N LEU A 50 8.58 -2.97 -12.85
CA LEU A 50 8.14 -1.60 -13.11
C LEU A 50 7.23 -1.48 -14.34
N GLY A 51 7.28 -2.43 -15.27
CA GLY A 51 6.38 -2.48 -16.43
C GLY A 51 5.00 -3.05 -16.12
N ARG A 52 4.77 -3.52 -14.88
CA ARG A 52 3.48 -4.08 -14.46
C ARG A 52 2.50 -2.96 -14.11
N THR A 53 1.28 -3.05 -14.61
CA THR A 53 0.22 -2.11 -14.25
C THR A 53 -0.19 -2.27 -12.78
N ILE A 54 -0.69 -1.18 -12.19
CA ILE A 54 -1.10 -1.16 -10.77
C ILE A 54 -2.27 -2.11 -10.50
N LEU A 55 -3.17 -2.26 -11.48
CA LEU A 55 -4.36 -3.12 -11.38
C LEU A 55 -4.01 -4.59 -11.60
N GLY A 56 -2.99 -4.86 -12.42
CA GLY A 56 -2.65 -6.19 -12.87
C GLY A 56 -3.76 -6.82 -13.74
N PRO A 57 -3.56 -8.07 -14.15
CA PRO A 57 -4.52 -8.80 -14.96
C PRO A 57 -5.76 -9.21 -14.15
N VAL A 58 -6.92 -9.26 -14.81
CA VAL A 58 -8.23 -9.55 -14.17
C VAL A 58 -8.23 -10.93 -13.50
N GLU A 59 -7.53 -11.90 -14.09
CA GLU A 59 -7.38 -13.26 -13.60
C GLU A 59 -6.73 -13.28 -12.21
N ASN A 60 -5.75 -12.39 -11.97
CA ASN A 60 -5.11 -12.27 -10.66
C ASN A 60 -6.09 -11.73 -9.61
N ILE A 61 -6.89 -10.71 -9.96
CA ILE A 61 -7.91 -10.14 -9.06
C ILE A 61 -8.93 -11.21 -8.66
N GLN A 62 -9.34 -12.05 -9.62
CA GLN A 62 -10.27 -13.14 -9.37
C GLN A 62 -9.66 -14.20 -8.44
N ARG A 63 -8.37 -14.54 -8.61
CA ARG A 63 -7.68 -15.58 -7.84
C ARG A 63 -7.29 -15.17 -6.42
N ILE A 64 -6.94 -13.90 -6.16
CA ILE A 64 -6.46 -13.43 -4.85
C ILE A 64 -7.42 -13.81 -3.72
N ASN A 65 -6.94 -14.45 -2.67
CA ASN A 65 -7.73 -14.84 -1.51
C ASN A 65 -7.34 -14.03 -0.26
N ARG A 66 -7.98 -14.32 0.88
CA ARG A 66 -7.73 -13.61 2.15
C ARG A 66 -6.31 -13.84 2.66
N ASP A 67 -5.80 -15.06 2.53
CA ASP A 67 -4.49 -15.44 3.05
C ASP A 67 -3.38 -14.76 2.27
N ASP A 68 -3.50 -14.64 0.94
CA ASP A 68 -2.59 -13.86 0.10
C ASP A 68 -2.49 -12.39 0.58
N LEU A 69 -3.62 -11.78 0.98
CA LEU A 69 -3.64 -10.41 1.49
C LEU A 69 -2.98 -10.29 2.87
N LEU A 70 -3.21 -11.28 3.75
CA LEU A 70 -2.59 -11.31 5.07
C LEU A 70 -1.07 -11.52 4.96
N GLU A 71 -0.63 -12.39 4.06
CA GLU A 71 0.79 -12.60 3.76
C GLU A 71 1.43 -11.31 3.24
N TYR A 72 0.79 -10.62 2.29
CA TYR A 72 1.28 -9.35 1.78
C TYR A 72 1.40 -8.27 2.88
N ILE A 73 0.39 -8.15 3.75
CA ILE A 73 0.43 -7.20 4.88
C ILE A 73 1.58 -7.56 5.82
N ASN A 74 1.71 -8.83 6.20
CA ASN A 74 2.77 -9.26 7.11
C ASN A 74 4.18 -9.07 6.53
N GLN A 75 4.32 -9.18 5.21
CA GLN A 75 5.61 -9.04 4.54
C GLN A 75 6.00 -7.58 4.29
N TYR A 76 5.06 -6.72 3.89
CA TYR A 76 5.36 -5.37 3.38
C TYR A 76 4.93 -4.23 4.30
N TYR A 77 3.95 -4.43 5.20
CA TYR A 77 3.46 -3.40 6.14
C TYR A 77 4.22 -3.49 7.46
N THR A 78 5.54 -3.34 7.39
CA THR A 78 6.45 -3.42 8.53
C THR A 78 6.84 -2.03 9.03
N ALA A 79 7.18 -1.90 10.32
CA ALA A 79 7.49 -0.61 10.93
C ALA A 79 8.67 0.13 10.26
N ASP A 80 9.63 -0.62 9.73
CA ASP A 80 10.82 -0.12 9.02
C ASP A 80 10.55 0.26 7.56
N ASN A 81 9.39 -0.10 7.00
CA ASN A 81 8.97 0.21 5.64
C ASN A 81 7.82 1.24 5.60
N MET A 82 7.53 1.91 6.72
CA MET A 82 6.46 2.89 6.84
C MET A 82 6.99 4.22 7.36
N VAL A 83 6.48 5.33 6.81
CA VAL A 83 6.75 6.68 7.28
C VAL A 83 5.41 7.34 7.62
N ILE A 84 5.34 7.99 8.77
CA ILE A 84 4.16 8.73 9.21
C ILE A 84 4.47 10.22 9.14
N VAL A 85 3.66 10.95 8.39
CA VAL A 85 3.81 12.39 8.16
C VAL A 85 2.64 13.12 8.78
N ALA A 86 2.92 14.16 9.57
CA ALA A 86 1.92 15.05 10.13
C ALA A 86 2.30 16.51 9.83
N THR A 87 1.32 17.32 9.47
CA THR A 87 1.50 18.73 9.07
C THR A 87 0.41 19.60 9.71
N GLY A 88 0.73 20.86 10.02
CA GLY A 88 -0.17 21.82 10.67
C GLY A 88 0.17 22.08 12.14
N ALA A 89 -0.84 22.31 12.97
CA ALA A 89 -0.71 22.59 14.41
C ALA A 89 -0.41 21.31 15.22
N VAL A 90 0.75 20.71 14.97
CA VAL A 90 1.18 19.45 15.58
C VAL A 90 2.35 19.70 16.51
N ASP A 91 2.18 19.30 17.77
CA ASP A 91 3.27 19.23 18.74
C ASP A 91 4.07 17.94 18.47
N HIS A 92 5.32 18.11 18.02
CA HIS A 92 6.18 17.01 17.60
C HIS A 92 6.35 15.95 18.69
N GLU A 93 6.61 16.36 19.93
CA GLU A 93 6.90 15.45 21.05
C GLU A 93 5.66 14.62 21.41
N LYS A 94 4.50 15.28 21.49
CA LYS A 94 3.22 14.58 21.74
C LYS A 94 2.90 13.59 20.61
N PHE A 95 3.14 14.01 19.37
CA PHE A 95 2.89 13.18 18.20
C PHE A 95 3.77 11.93 18.19
N VAL A 96 5.08 12.09 18.36
CA VAL A 96 6.02 10.95 18.40
C VAL A 96 5.68 9.97 19.52
N ASN A 97 5.34 10.48 20.71
CA ASN A 97 4.96 9.63 21.83
C ASN A 97 3.66 8.85 21.56
N LEU A 98 2.65 9.49 20.95
CA LEU A 98 1.41 8.83 20.56
C LEU A 98 1.67 7.73 19.52
N ILE A 99 2.49 8.01 18.50
CA ILE A 99 2.84 7.03 17.47
C ILE A 99 3.58 5.85 18.08
N LYS A 100 4.56 6.09 18.97
CA LYS A 100 5.25 5.03 19.70
C LYS A 100 4.27 4.15 20.47
N GLU A 101 3.34 4.75 21.22
CA GLU A 101 2.33 3.99 21.98
C GLU A 101 1.46 3.11 21.08
N LYS A 102 0.94 3.66 19.98
CA LYS A 102 -0.02 2.96 19.11
C LYS A 102 0.62 1.91 18.21
N PHE A 103 1.80 2.18 17.66
CA PHE A 103 2.38 1.35 16.60
C PHE A 103 3.45 0.37 17.08
N GLN A 104 4.01 0.52 18.29
CA GLN A 104 5.07 -0.35 18.80
C GLN A 104 4.67 -1.83 18.91
N LYS A 105 3.38 -2.13 19.14
CA LYS A 105 2.88 -3.52 19.33
C LYS A 105 2.20 -4.10 18.10
N VAL A 106 1.89 -3.28 17.09
CA VAL A 106 1.00 -3.66 15.99
C VAL A 106 1.78 -4.02 14.74
N LEU A 107 2.91 -3.35 14.49
CA LEU A 107 3.63 -3.53 13.24
C LEU A 107 4.72 -4.61 13.38
N PRO A 108 4.72 -5.63 12.50
CA PRO A 108 5.81 -6.59 12.43
C PRO A 108 7.12 -5.88 12.04
N LYS A 109 8.25 -6.41 12.53
CA LYS A 109 9.59 -6.01 12.07
C LYS A 109 9.99 -6.90 10.91
N ASN A 110 10.48 -6.31 9.82
CA ASN A 110 10.95 -7.10 8.69
C ASN A 110 12.27 -7.80 9.05
N PRO A 111 12.41 -9.13 8.91
CA PRO A 111 13.68 -9.82 9.11
C PRO A 111 14.69 -9.60 7.96
N HIS A 112 14.25 -9.12 6.80
CA HIS A 112 15.06 -9.10 5.57
C HIS A 112 15.65 -7.75 5.18
N ARG A 113 15.42 -6.68 5.95
CA ARG A 113 16.13 -5.42 5.77
C ARG A 113 16.94 -5.12 7.02
N PRO A 114 18.29 -5.22 6.99
CA PRO A 114 19.08 -4.50 7.98
C PRO A 114 18.69 -3.04 7.84
N VAL A 115 18.28 -2.43 8.95
CA VAL A 115 17.91 -1.02 9.05
C VAL A 115 19.08 -0.23 8.46
N LEU A 116 18.96 0.23 7.21
CA LEU A 116 20.00 1.01 6.57
C LEU A 116 19.89 2.40 7.20
N LEU A 117 20.53 2.53 8.37
CA LEU A 117 20.66 3.76 9.11
C LEU A 117 21.61 4.68 8.35
N PHE A 118 21.18 5.20 7.21
CA PHE A 118 21.89 6.26 6.50
C PHE A 118 20.92 7.30 6.00
N LEU A 119 21.21 8.53 6.43
CA LEU A 119 20.58 9.80 6.09
C LEU A 119 19.32 10.15 6.89
N THR A 120 19.54 10.48 8.16
CA THR A 120 18.95 11.71 8.71
C THR A 120 19.32 12.86 7.76
N LEU A 121 18.48 13.10 6.76
CA LEU A 121 18.57 14.28 5.93
C LEU A 121 18.27 15.48 6.82
N GLN A 122 19.36 16.09 7.25
CA GLN A 122 19.49 17.43 7.78
C GLN A 122 19.04 18.45 6.71
N TYR A 123 17.76 18.45 6.35
CA TYR A 123 17.14 19.41 5.44
C TYR A 123 15.78 19.87 5.99
N ILE A 124 15.82 20.42 7.20
CA ILE A 124 14.86 21.45 7.64
C ILE A 124 15.69 22.62 8.19
N LEU A 125 16.52 23.19 7.32
CA LEU A 125 17.25 24.44 7.55
C LEU A 125 16.87 25.51 6.52
N PHE A 126 15.63 25.48 6.02
CA PHE A 126 15.18 26.46 5.03
C PHE A 126 13.75 26.95 5.30
N THR A 127 13.55 27.65 6.41
CA THR A 127 12.62 28.81 6.51
C THR A 127 12.99 29.65 7.75
N GLN A 128 14.14 30.30 7.73
CA GLN A 128 14.43 31.47 8.56
C GLN A 128 14.84 32.58 7.59
N THR A 129 13.84 33.36 7.19
CA THR A 129 13.91 34.77 6.79
C THR A 129 12.52 35.34 6.99
#